data_AF-A0A8K0LUR4-F1
#
_entry.id   AF-A0A8K0LUR4-F1
#
_cell.length_a   1.000
_cell.length_b   1.000
_cell.length_c   1.000
_cell.angle_alpha   90.00
_cell.angle_beta   90.00
_cell.angle_gamma   90.00
#
_symmetry.space_group_name_H-M   'P 1'
#
loop_
_entity.id
_entity.type
_entity.pdbx_description
1 polymer ?
#
loop_
_entity_poly.entity_id
_entity_poly.type
_entity_poly.pdbx_seq_one_letter_code
_entity_poly.pdbx_strand_id
1 'polypeptide(L)'
;MPQAPLIPALSALETRAKHHIESFHIPNCFPAIEAATRSFAPVVKMSSLPSPQYKSPYGPKYFYQTHVSGITTRAFIRGGLNAGFFGGVALGALIFYASGIPRIQKDIFLNVPVIGRYYPVKEVHPADNPF
;
A
#
# COMPACT_ATOMS: atom_id res chain seq x y z
N MET A 1 -12.49 -51.51 -46.73
CA MET A 1 -12.06 -50.16 -47.19
C MET A 1 -13.14 -49.17 -46.78
N PRO A 2 -12.78 -47.99 -46.27
CA PRO A 2 -12.92 -47.70 -44.83
C PRO A 2 -14.01 -46.68 -44.47
N GLN A 3 -14.32 -46.71 -43.17
CA GLN A 3 -15.20 -45.80 -42.43
C GLN A 3 -14.70 -44.35 -42.53
N ALA A 4 -15.62 -43.41 -42.78
CA ALA A 4 -15.39 -41.98 -42.63
C ALA A 4 -16.01 -41.50 -41.30
N PRO A 5 -15.20 -41.09 -40.30
CA PRO A 5 -15.73 -40.55 -39.06
C PRO A 5 -16.15 -39.09 -39.22
N LEU A 6 -17.38 -38.81 -38.75
CA LEU A 6 -17.86 -37.50 -38.36
C LEU A 6 -16.91 -36.84 -37.34
N ILE A 7 -16.81 -35.50 -37.42
CA ILE A 7 -16.22 -34.52 -36.47
C ILE A 7 -14.78 -34.06 -36.79
N PRO A 8 -14.62 -32.87 -37.42
CA PRO A 8 -13.38 -32.08 -37.32
C PRO A 8 -13.61 -30.66 -36.77
N ALA A 9 -14.61 -30.44 -35.92
CA ALA A 9 -14.93 -29.09 -35.42
C ALA A 9 -14.53 -28.83 -33.94
N LEU A 10 -14.33 -29.87 -33.13
CA LEU A 10 -14.00 -29.71 -31.70
C LEU A 10 -12.49 -29.61 -31.42
N SER A 11 -11.62 -30.18 -32.25
CA SER A 11 -10.16 -30.07 -32.08
C SER A 11 -9.59 -28.70 -32.49
N ALA A 12 -10.32 -27.93 -33.30
CA ALA A 12 -9.91 -26.60 -33.78
C ALA A 12 -10.19 -25.47 -32.77
N LEU A 13 -11.15 -25.64 -31.85
CA LEU A 13 -11.42 -24.67 -30.80
C LEU A 13 -10.49 -24.85 -29.59
N GLU A 14 -10.04 -26.07 -29.31
CA GLU A 14 -9.10 -26.39 -28.23
C GLU A 14 -7.71 -25.74 -28.46
N THR A 15 -7.28 -25.62 -29.72
CA THR A 15 -6.00 -24.99 -30.08
C THR A 15 -6.06 -23.46 -29.96
N ARG A 16 -7.23 -22.84 -30.16
CA ARG A 16 -7.40 -21.39 -29.97
C ARG A 16 -7.38 -20.97 -28.51
N ALA A 17 -7.77 -21.84 -27.58
CA ALA A 17 -7.71 -21.57 -26.14
C ALA A 17 -6.25 -21.59 -25.61
N LYS A 18 -5.36 -22.40 -26.19
CA LYS A 18 -3.94 -22.44 -25.80
C LYS A 18 -3.13 -21.23 -26.27
N HIS A 19 -3.48 -20.62 -27.41
CA HIS A 19 -2.76 -19.43 -27.89
C HIS A 19 -3.17 -18.13 -27.17
N HIS A 20 -4.27 -18.12 -26.42
CA HIS A 20 -4.65 -16.94 -25.61
C HIS A 20 -3.94 -16.85 -24.26
N ILE A 21 -3.34 -17.93 -23.76
CA ILE A 21 -2.69 -17.96 -22.44
C ILE A 21 -1.22 -17.51 -22.51
N GLU A 22 -0.54 -17.60 -23.66
CA GLU A 22 0.84 -17.11 -23.83
C GLU A 22 0.94 -15.60 -24.12
N SER A 23 -0.17 -14.89 -24.33
CA SER A 23 -0.15 -13.45 -24.60
C SER A 23 -0.23 -12.58 -23.34
N PHE A 24 -0.40 -13.17 -22.15
CA PHE A 24 -0.25 -12.44 -20.89
C PHE A 24 1.23 -12.40 -20.47
N HIS A 25 2.07 -11.99 -21.41
CA HIS A 25 3.37 -11.42 -21.09
C HIS A 25 3.08 -10.10 -20.37
N ILE A 26 2.97 -10.17 -19.04
CA ILE A 26 3.04 -9.00 -18.17
C ILE A 26 4.37 -8.34 -18.53
N PRO A 27 4.40 -7.17 -19.22
CA PRO A 27 5.64 -6.44 -19.30
C PRO A 27 6.03 -6.19 -17.86
N ASN A 28 7.27 -6.56 -17.51
CA ASN A 28 7.92 -6.32 -16.24
C ASN A 28 7.66 -4.87 -15.77
N CYS A 29 6.53 -4.65 -15.12
CA CYS A 29 6.13 -3.37 -14.54
C CYS A 29 6.46 -3.37 -13.04
N PHE A 30 7.47 -4.16 -12.69
CA PHE A 30 8.05 -4.19 -11.36
C PHE A 30 9.58 -4.02 -11.34
N PRO A 31 10.20 -3.07 -12.07
CA PRO A 31 11.58 -2.68 -11.77
C PRO A 31 11.57 -1.58 -10.69
N ALA A 32 10.98 -1.84 -9.53
CA ALA A 32 10.96 -0.85 -8.44
C ALA A 32 11.31 -1.39 -7.06
N ILE A 33 11.06 -2.67 -6.76
CA ILE A 33 11.43 -3.23 -5.44
C ILE A 33 12.90 -3.69 -5.41
N GLU A 34 13.45 -4.14 -6.54
CA GLU A 34 14.79 -4.74 -6.55
C GLU A 34 15.94 -3.72 -6.71
N ALA A 35 15.65 -2.53 -7.25
CA ALA A 35 16.65 -1.45 -7.34
C ALA A 35 16.88 -0.70 -6.02
N ALA A 36 16.04 -0.91 -4.99
CA ALA A 36 16.06 -0.15 -3.76
C ALA A 36 17.17 -0.57 -2.76
N THR A 37 17.87 -1.68 -2.99
CA THR A 37 18.89 -2.21 -2.07
C THR A 37 20.33 -1.89 -2.46
N ARG A 38 20.57 -1.25 -3.61
CA ARG A 38 21.93 -0.88 -4.04
C ARG A 38 22.05 0.63 -4.25
N SER A 39 22.86 1.26 -3.42
CA SER A 39 23.27 2.68 -3.45
C SER A 39 22.46 3.68 -2.61
N PHE A 40 22.19 3.34 -1.35
CA PHE A 40 22.08 4.38 -0.31
C PHE A 40 23.49 4.80 0.14
N ALA A 41 24.16 5.59 -0.69
CA ALA A 41 25.27 6.42 -0.22
C ALA A 41 24.69 7.83 0.02
N PRO A 42 24.65 8.34 1.27
CA PRO A 42 24.23 9.72 1.49
C PRO A 42 25.33 10.65 0.98
N VAL A 43 25.18 11.17 -0.24
CA VAL A 43 25.91 12.36 -0.66
C VAL A 43 25.34 13.53 0.13
N VAL A 44 25.94 13.80 1.29
CA VAL A 44 25.65 14.99 2.09
C VAL A 44 26.15 16.20 1.30
N LYS A 45 25.26 16.80 0.53
CA LYS A 45 25.53 18.05 -0.18
C LYS A 45 25.44 19.18 0.84
N MET A 46 26.58 19.69 1.28
CA MET A 46 26.66 20.83 2.20
C MET A 46 26.03 22.05 1.50
N SER A 47 24.80 22.40 1.84
CA SER A 47 24.09 23.54 1.24
C SER A 47 24.56 24.83 1.89
N SER A 48 25.29 25.67 1.13
CA SER A 48 25.54 27.05 1.49
C SER A 48 24.23 27.85 1.51
N LEU A 49 24.14 28.84 2.41
CA LEU A 49 22.96 29.70 2.48
C LEU A 49 22.81 30.50 1.18
N PRO A 50 21.61 30.53 0.56
CA PRO A 50 21.40 31.24 -0.70
C PRO A 50 21.48 32.76 -0.50
N SER A 51 22.32 33.43 -1.29
CA SER A 51 22.38 34.89 -1.34
C SER A 51 21.21 35.46 -2.17
N PRO A 52 20.67 36.65 -1.82
CA PRO A 52 19.59 37.26 -2.59
C PRO A 52 20.08 37.65 -3.99
N GLN A 53 19.58 36.94 -5.01
CA GLN A 53 19.90 37.23 -6.41
C GLN A 53 18.88 38.20 -7.02
N TYR A 54 19.36 39.29 -7.62
CA TYR A 54 18.53 40.27 -8.34
C TYR A 54 17.63 39.58 -9.37
N LYS A 55 16.33 39.91 -9.37
CA LYS A 55 15.34 39.39 -10.31
C LYS A 55 14.87 40.50 -11.24
N SER A 56 15.00 40.29 -12.54
CA SER A 56 14.56 41.25 -13.55
C SER A 56 13.03 41.31 -13.65
N PRO A 57 12.44 42.49 -13.94
CA PRO A 57 10.99 42.67 -13.97
C PRO A 57 10.28 42.01 -15.17
N TYR A 58 11.02 41.65 -16.23
CA TYR A 58 10.44 41.16 -17.49
C TYR A 58 10.38 39.63 -17.62
N GLY A 59 10.81 38.87 -16.59
CA GLY A 59 10.84 37.40 -16.62
C GLY A 59 9.73 36.74 -15.80
N PRO A 60 9.41 35.45 -16.04
CA PRO A 60 8.48 34.71 -15.20
C PRO A 60 8.94 34.68 -13.73
N LYS A 61 8.04 35.08 -12.82
CA LYS A 61 8.28 35.06 -11.37
C LYS A 61 8.05 33.65 -10.83
N TYR A 62 9.12 32.86 -10.72
CA TYR A 62 9.04 31.54 -10.10
C TYR A 62 9.00 31.64 -8.57
N PHE A 63 8.07 30.93 -7.95
CA PHE A 63 8.08 30.70 -6.52
C PHE A 63 9.03 29.54 -6.20
N TYR A 64 9.95 29.76 -5.27
CA TYR A 64 10.85 28.72 -4.81
C TYR A 64 10.05 27.64 -4.08
N GLN A 65 10.02 26.43 -4.65
CA GLN A 65 9.46 25.28 -3.95
C GLN A 65 10.49 24.81 -2.93
N THR A 66 10.12 24.85 -1.64
CA THR A 66 10.94 24.30 -0.58
C THR A 66 11.16 22.81 -0.83
N HIS A 67 12.43 22.42 -0.95
CA HIS A 67 12.85 21.03 -1.14
C HIS A 67 13.98 20.73 -0.18
N VAL A 68 13.91 19.58 0.47
CA VAL A 68 14.97 19.08 1.34
C VAL A 68 15.43 17.77 0.75
N SER A 69 16.73 17.67 0.44
CA SER A 69 17.31 16.45 -0.14
C SER A 69 16.60 15.96 -1.44
N GLY A 70 16.05 16.89 -2.24
CA GLY A 70 15.34 16.56 -3.48
C GLY A 70 13.86 16.17 -3.31
N ILE A 71 13.37 16.05 -2.08
CA ILE A 71 11.94 15.82 -1.79
C ILE A 71 11.24 17.18 -1.70
N THR A 72 10.26 17.39 -2.58
CA THR A 72 9.41 18.58 -2.54
C THR A 72 8.29 18.39 -1.52
N THR A 73 7.83 19.49 -0.89
CA THR A 73 6.68 19.45 0.04
C THR A 73 5.44 18.83 -0.60
N ARG A 74 5.21 19.10 -1.90
CA ARG A 74 4.07 18.54 -2.65
C ARG A 74 4.16 17.02 -2.81
N ALA A 75 5.36 16.50 -3.06
CA ALA A 75 5.59 15.06 -3.15
C ALA A 75 5.40 14.40 -1.77
N PHE A 76 5.91 15.03 -0.71
CA PHE A 76 5.76 14.53 0.65
C PHE A 76 4.28 14.44 1.08
N ILE A 77 3.49 15.50 0.84
CA ILE A 77 2.06 15.50 1.20
C ILE A 77 1.31 14.39 0.44
N ARG A 78 1.53 14.25 -0.87
CA ARG A 78 0.86 13.22 -1.67
C ARG A 78 1.26 11.81 -1.22
N GLY A 79 2.55 11.57 -1.00
CA GLY A 79 3.04 10.29 -0.48
C GLY A 79 2.51 10.00 0.92
N GLY A 80 2.50 11.01 1.79
CA GLY A 80 2.00 10.91 3.16
C GLY A 80 0.50 10.60 3.23
N LEU A 81 -0.32 11.21 2.37
CA LEU A 81 -1.75 10.88 2.27
C LEU A 81 -1.96 9.42 1.86
N ASN A 82 -1.28 8.97 0.81
CA ASN A 82 -1.36 7.58 0.36
C ASN A 82 -0.91 6.61 1.45
N ALA A 83 0.24 6.88 2.07
CA ALA A 83 0.76 6.10 3.18
C ALA A 83 -0.19 6.10 4.39
N GLY A 84 -0.87 7.21 4.66
CA GLY A 84 -1.89 7.32 5.70
C GLY A 84 -3.08 6.41 5.44
N PHE A 85 -3.60 6.35 4.21
CA PHE A 85 -4.69 5.43 3.85
C PHE A 85 -4.27 3.97 3.99
N PHE A 86 -3.13 3.59 3.43
CA PHE A 86 -2.62 2.22 3.57
C PHE A 86 -2.30 1.87 5.02
N GLY A 87 -1.72 2.80 5.77
CA GLY A 87 -1.44 2.66 7.19
C GLY A 87 -2.70 2.48 8.03
N GLY A 88 -3.77 3.24 7.74
CA GLY A 88 -5.05 3.10 8.42
C GLY A 88 -5.70 1.73 8.19
N VAL A 89 -5.72 1.24 6.96
CA VAL A 89 -6.25 -0.09 6.63
C VAL A 89 -5.39 -1.20 7.24
N ALA A 90 -4.07 -1.10 7.13
CA ALA A 90 -3.15 -2.08 7.71
C ALA A 90 -3.25 -2.15 9.24
N LEU A 91 -3.34 -0.99 9.91
CA LEU A 91 -3.52 -0.93 11.35
C LEU A 91 -4.88 -1.49 11.77
N GLY A 92 -5.96 -1.16 11.05
CA GLY A 92 -7.28 -1.73 11.29
C GLY A 92 -7.29 -3.26 11.15
N ALA A 93 -6.65 -3.78 10.11
CA ALA A 93 -6.50 -5.22 9.90
C ALA A 93 -5.68 -5.89 11.02
N LEU A 94 -4.59 -5.24 11.47
CA LEU A 94 -3.77 -5.74 12.57
C LEU A 94 -4.54 -5.81 13.90
N ILE A 95 -5.27 -4.75 14.23
CA ILE A 95 -6.10 -4.70 15.45
C ILE A 95 -7.21 -5.76 15.38
N PHE A 96 -7.84 -5.91 14.22
CA PHE A 96 -8.87 -6.93 13.99
C PHE A 96 -8.32 -8.35 14.13
N TYR A 97 -7.15 -8.62 13.55
CA TYR A 97 -6.45 -9.90 13.72
C TYR A 97 -6.13 -10.19 15.18
N ALA A 98 -5.75 -9.17 15.94
CA ALA A 98 -5.41 -9.28 17.36
C ALA A 98 -6.63 -9.29 18.31
N SER A 99 -7.85 -9.41 17.78
CA SER A 99 -9.10 -9.42 18.58
C SER A 99 -9.18 -10.53 19.63
N GLY A 100 -8.38 -11.60 19.52
CA GLY A 100 -8.32 -12.66 20.53
C GLY A 100 -7.62 -12.29 21.85
N ILE A 101 -6.90 -11.17 21.90
CA ILE A 101 -6.14 -10.77 23.10
C ILE A 101 -7.04 -9.92 24.01
N PRO A 102 -7.29 -10.34 25.27
CA PRO A 102 -8.24 -9.65 26.15
C PRO A 102 -7.82 -8.21 26.48
N ARG A 103 -6.51 -7.89 26.42
CA ARG A 103 -6.03 -6.52 26.60
C ARG A 103 -6.46 -5.57 25.47
N ILE A 104 -6.49 -6.04 24.24
CA ILE A 104 -6.86 -5.22 23.08
C ILE A 104 -8.39 -5.02 23.04
N GLN A 105 -9.16 -6.03 23.47
CA GLN A 105 -10.60 -5.92 23.63
C GLN A 105 -11.01 -4.80 24.58
N LYS A 106 -10.42 -4.78 25.78
CA LYS A 106 -10.76 -3.77 26.79
C LYS A 106 -10.30 -2.35 26.43
N ASP A 107 -9.14 -2.23 25.78
CA ASP A 107 -8.52 -0.92 25.53
C ASP A 107 -9.02 -0.27 24.22
N ILE A 108 -9.35 -1.07 23.19
CA ILE A 108 -9.75 -0.55 21.87
C ILE A 108 -11.21 -0.88 21.56
N PHE A 109 -11.61 -2.16 21.64
CA PHE A 109 -12.93 -2.56 21.15
C PHE A 109 -14.08 -2.08 22.03
N LEU A 110 -13.92 -2.03 23.36
CA LEU A 110 -14.93 -1.48 24.28
C LEU A 110 -15.13 0.03 24.11
N ASN A 111 -14.08 0.77 23.71
CA ASN A 111 -14.14 2.22 23.55
C ASN A 111 -14.86 2.66 22.25
N VAL A 112 -15.15 1.73 21.33
CA VAL A 112 -15.89 2.01 20.10
C VAL A 112 -17.39 1.70 20.32
N PRO A 113 -18.30 2.68 20.29
CA PRO A 113 -19.69 2.49 20.72
C PRO A 113 -20.49 1.51 19.82
N VAL A 114 -20.07 1.30 18.58
CA VAL A 114 -20.72 0.36 17.65
C VAL A 114 -20.20 -1.08 17.86
N ILE A 115 -18.89 -1.23 18.05
CA ILE A 115 -18.23 -2.54 18.09
C ILE A 115 -18.20 -3.11 19.51
N GLY A 116 -18.09 -2.25 20.53
CA GLY A 116 -17.99 -2.64 21.93
C GLY A 116 -19.20 -3.40 22.47
N ARG A 117 -20.38 -3.29 21.83
CA ARG A 117 -21.56 -4.07 22.18
C ARG A 117 -21.43 -5.57 21.87
N TYR A 118 -20.59 -5.93 20.90
CA TYR A 118 -20.35 -7.33 20.51
C TYR A 118 -19.27 -8.00 21.37
N TYR A 119 -18.48 -7.22 22.11
CA TYR A 119 -17.45 -7.71 23.02
C TYR A 119 -17.95 -7.53 24.46
N PRO A 120 -18.56 -8.55 25.08
CA PRO A 120 -19.03 -8.43 26.45
C PRO A 120 -17.86 -8.24 27.40
N VAL A 121 -17.97 -7.26 28.30
CA VAL A 121 -17.12 -7.19 29.48
C VAL A 121 -17.37 -8.48 30.26
N LYS A 122 -16.36 -9.33 30.38
CA LYS A 122 -16.42 -10.48 31.29
C LYS A 122 -16.37 -9.94 32.72
N GLU A 123 -17.51 -9.48 33.22
CA GLU A 123 -17.73 -9.27 34.65
C GLU A 123 -17.89 -10.65 35.28
N VAL A 124 -16.78 -11.18 35.79
CA VAL A 124 -16.79 -12.39 36.60
C VAL A 124 -17.18 -11.97 38.01
N HIS A 125 -18.29 -12.51 38.53
CA HIS A 125 -18.72 -12.23 39.90
C HIS A 125 -17.64 -12.70 40.88
N PRO A 126 -17.14 -11.83 41.79
CA PRO A 126 -16.04 -12.14 42.73
C PRO A 126 -16.27 -13.35 43.64
N ALA A 127 -17.50 -13.86 43.70
CA ALA A 127 -17.90 -14.99 44.51
C ALA A 127 -17.76 -16.35 43.80
N ASP A 128 -17.75 -16.37 42.45
CA ASP A 128 -17.78 -17.59 41.64
C ASP A 128 -16.43 -17.96 41.05
N ASN A 129 -15.43 -17.10 41.21
CA ASN A 129 -14.06 -17.32 40.74
C ASN A 129 -13.14 -17.70 41.91
N PRO A 130 -12.59 -18.93 41.91
CA PRO A 130 -11.62 -19.35 42.93
C PRO A 130 -10.21 -18.74 42.73
N PHE A 131 -10.04 -17.81 41.77
CA PHE A 131 -8.85 -16.98 41.52
C PHE A 131 -9.24 -15.60 41.00
#